data_AF-A0A3B3WX05-F1
#
_entry.id   AF-A0A3B3WX05-F1
#
_cell.length_a   1.000
_cell.length_b   1.000
_cell.length_c   1.000
_cell.angle_alpha   90.00
_cell.angle_beta   90.00
_cell.angle_gamma   90.00
#
_symmetry.space_group_name_H-M   'P 1'
#
loop_
_entity.id
_entity.type
_entity.pdbx_description
1 polymer ?
#
loop_
_entity_poly.entity_id
_entity_poly.type
_entity_poly.pdbx_seq_one_letter_code
_entity_poly.pdbx_strand_id
1 'polypeptide(L)'
;MPARTLQDLVSAAASLHPDRAAVLYDSGSGETPGSLLYREVVQLAEDLSAALLQTCSPRGGAVGLYCSDDLLVPAWILGILQSSAAYVPLDPEAPGLLTARVMSQCGLKYCAVNRDLVQVELV
;
A
#
# COMPACT_ATOMS: atom_id res chain seq x y z
N MET A 1 1.01 -14.90 -24.40
CA MET A 1 0.25 -13.73 -23.89
C MET A 1 1.26 -12.63 -23.58
N PRO A 2 0.98 -11.34 -23.85
CA PRO A 2 1.88 -10.27 -23.43
C PRO A 2 1.99 -10.23 -21.89
N ALA A 3 3.17 -9.89 -21.39
CA ALA A 3 3.38 -9.70 -19.95
C ALA A 3 2.49 -8.55 -19.46
N ARG A 4 1.79 -8.77 -18.35
CA ARG A 4 0.97 -7.77 -17.66
C ARG A 4 1.45 -7.65 -16.22
N THR A 5 1.41 -6.43 -15.68
CA THR A 5 1.77 -6.20 -14.28
C THR A 5 0.60 -6.56 -13.36
N LEU A 6 0.87 -6.71 -12.06
CA LEU A 6 -0.18 -7.02 -11.08
C LEU A 6 -1.26 -5.92 -11.04
N GLN A 7 -0.84 -4.66 -11.04
CA GLN A 7 -1.74 -3.51 -11.02
C GLN A 7 -2.63 -3.45 -12.27
N ASP A 8 -2.12 -3.85 -13.44
CA ASP A 8 -2.92 -3.91 -14.67
C ASP A 8 -4.00 -5.01 -14.58
N LEU A 9 -3.66 -6.16 -14.00
CA LEU A 9 -4.60 -7.26 -13.82
C LEU A 9 -5.73 -6.88 -12.85
N VAL A 10 -5.40 -6.17 -11.77
CA VAL A 10 -6.41 -5.70 -10.81
C VAL A 10 -7.29 -4.60 -11.41
N SER A 11 -6.70 -3.64 -12.12
CA SER A 11 -7.47 -2.57 -12.81
C SER A 11 -8.44 -3.15 -13.86
N ALA A 12 -7.99 -4.16 -14.62
CA ALA A 12 -8.84 -4.88 -15.56
C ALA A 12 -9.99 -5.62 -14.86
N ALA A 13 -9.72 -6.29 -13.74
CA ALA A 13 -10.75 -6.95 -12.94
C ALA A 13 -11.76 -5.94 -12.37
N ALA A 14 -11.29 -4.81 -11.85
CA ALA A 14 -12.13 -3.76 -11.30
C ALA A 14 -13.06 -3.13 -12.33
N SER A 15 -12.58 -2.98 -13.57
CA SER A 15 -13.40 -2.49 -14.69
C SER A 15 -14.56 -3.44 -15.03
N LEU A 16 -14.37 -4.75 -14.86
CA LEU A 16 -15.40 -5.76 -15.09
C LEU A 16 -16.34 -5.95 -13.89
N HIS A 17 -15.85 -5.67 -12.69
CA HIS A 17 -16.53 -6.00 -11.43
C HIS A 17 -16.46 -4.86 -10.39
N PRO A 18 -16.83 -3.61 -10.74
CA PRO A 18 -16.57 -2.44 -9.89
C PRO A 18 -17.27 -2.52 -8.53
N ASP A 19 -18.44 -3.17 -8.48
CA ASP A 19 -19.32 -3.21 -7.33
C ASP A 19 -19.21 -4.51 -6.52
N ARG A 20 -18.23 -5.37 -6.85
CA ARG A 20 -17.94 -6.56 -6.04
C ARG A 20 -16.99 -6.20 -4.90
N ALA A 21 -17.19 -6.83 -3.75
CA ALA A 21 -16.23 -6.77 -2.65
C ALA A 21 -14.86 -7.32 -3.12
N ALA A 22 -13.82 -6.52 -2.95
CA ALA A 22 -12.44 -6.85 -3.28
C ALA A 22 -11.62 -7.17 -2.02
N VAL A 23 -11.91 -6.48 -0.91
CA VAL A 23 -11.25 -6.66 0.38
C VAL A 23 -12.32 -6.76 1.46
N LEU A 24 -12.19 -7.76 2.33
CA LEU A 24 -12.92 -7.88 3.57
C LEU A 24 -11.88 -7.94 4.68
N TYR A 25 -12.08 -7.15 5.72
CA TYR A 25 -11.14 -7.08 6.85
C TYR A 25 -11.91 -7.10 8.17
N ASP A 26 -11.57 -8.07 9.01
CA ASP A 26 -12.09 -8.17 10.37
C ASP A 26 -10.93 -7.86 11.32
N SER A 27 -11.08 -6.78 12.10
CA SER A 27 -10.10 -6.34 13.09
C SER A 27 -10.11 -7.20 14.36
N GLY A 28 -11.05 -8.14 14.49
CA GLY A 28 -11.25 -8.94 15.71
C GLY A 28 -11.82 -8.14 16.89
N SER A 29 -12.21 -6.88 16.69
CA SER A 29 -12.82 -6.03 17.74
C SER A 29 -14.28 -6.42 18.08
N GLY A 30 -14.88 -7.33 17.30
CA GLY A 30 -16.30 -7.68 17.40
C GLY A 30 -17.23 -6.70 16.67
N GLU A 31 -16.67 -5.70 15.98
CA GLU A 31 -17.40 -4.80 15.09
C GLU A 31 -17.71 -5.47 13.75
N THR A 32 -18.53 -4.81 12.92
CA THR A 32 -18.81 -5.33 11.58
C THR A 32 -17.53 -5.26 10.73
N PRO A 33 -17.14 -6.35 10.02
CA PRO A 33 -15.96 -6.32 9.17
C PRO A 33 -16.02 -5.19 8.15
N GLY A 34 -14.92 -4.47 8.00
CA GLY A 34 -14.74 -3.48 6.95
C GLY A 34 -14.72 -4.15 5.58
N SER A 35 -15.16 -3.43 4.56
CA SER A 35 -15.15 -3.91 3.17
C SER A 35 -14.77 -2.78 2.23
N LEU A 36 -14.02 -3.14 1.18
CA LEU A 36 -13.81 -2.28 0.01
C LEU A 36 -14.27 -3.00 -1.25
N LEU A 37 -14.95 -2.25 -2.11
CA LEU A 37 -15.29 -2.68 -3.46
C LEU A 37 -14.09 -2.51 -4.39
N TYR A 38 -14.07 -3.23 -5.50
CA TYR A 38 -13.00 -3.11 -6.50
C TYR A 38 -12.77 -1.67 -6.97
N ARG A 39 -13.85 -0.91 -7.20
CA ARG A 39 -13.75 0.50 -7.61
C ARG A 39 -13.07 1.38 -6.55
N GLU A 40 -13.30 1.07 -5.27
CA GLU A 40 -12.74 1.83 -4.14
C GLU A 40 -11.25 1.51 -3.96
N VAL A 41 -10.87 0.23 -4.08
CA VAL A 41 -9.46 -0.19 -4.05
C VAL A 41 -8.66 0.48 -5.15
N VAL A 42 -9.18 0.52 -6.38
CA VAL A 42 -8.49 1.17 -7.51
C VAL A 42 -8.39 2.68 -7.29
N GLN A 43 -9.47 3.35 -6.87
CA GLN A 43 -9.43 4.79 -6.61
C GLN A 43 -8.40 5.15 -5.52
N LEU A 44 -8.39 4.42 -4.40
CA LEU A 44 -7.42 4.63 -3.32
C LEU A 44 -5.98 4.39 -3.78
N ALA A 45 -5.75 3.39 -4.64
CA ALA A 45 -4.45 3.10 -5.22
C ALA A 45 -4.00 4.23 -6.17
N GLU A 46 -4.91 4.74 -7.01
CA GLU A 46 -4.63 5.86 -7.93
C GLU A 46 -4.29 7.14 -7.16
N ASP A 47 -5.03 7.44 -6.08
CA ASP A 47 -4.78 8.60 -5.23
C ASP A 47 -3.39 8.54 -4.60
N LEU A 48 -3.00 7.38 -4.05
CA LEU A 48 -1.66 7.17 -3.49
C LEU A 48 -0.58 7.28 -4.56
N SER A 49 -0.80 6.65 -5.73
CA SER A 49 0.14 6.69 -6.85
C SER A 49 0.39 8.14 -7.31
N ALA A 50 -0.67 8.93 -7.46
CA ALA A 50 -0.59 10.33 -7.80
C ALA A 50 0.21 11.13 -6.77
N ALA A 51 -0.02 10.89 -5.48
CA ALA A 51 0.74 11.52 -4.41
C ALA A 51 2.24 11.16 -4.46
N LEU A 52 2.57 9.87 -4.64
CA LEU A 52 3.96 9.39 -4.73
C LEU A 52 4.69 9.97 -5.95
N LEU A 53 4.01 10.05 -7.10
CA LEU A 53 4.59 10.63 -8.32
C LEU A 53 4.89 12.12 -8.16
N GLN A 54 4.04 12.86 -7.43
CA GLN A 54 4.22 14.29 -7.17
C GLN A 54 5.32 14.58 -6.13
N THR A 55 5.41 13.76 -5.08
CA THR A 55 6.22 14.07 -3.89
C THR A 55 7.53 13.28 -3.80
N CYS A 56 7.53 12.04 -4.28
CA CYS A 56 8.65 11.10 -4.07
C CYS A 56 9.46 10.85 -5.35
N SER A 57 8.89 11.07 -6.54
CA SER A 57 9.54 10.75 -7.82
C SER A 57 10.24 9.37 -7.83
N PRO A 58 9.57 8.28 -7.45
CA PRO A 58 10.23 7.01 -7.11
C PRO A 58 10.70 6.19 -8.32
N ARG A 59 10.85 6.78 -9.52
CA ARG A 59 11.07 6.12 -10.82
C ARG A 59 12.01 4.90 -10.72
N GLY A 60 11.44 3.69 -10.67
CA GLY A 60 12.16 2.41 -10.65
C GLY A 60 12.80 2.02 -9.31
N GLY A 61 12.58 2.79 -8.25
CA GLY A 61 13.07 2.54 -6.89
C GLY A 61 12.11 1.73 -6.03
N ALA A 62 12.30 1.81 -4.71
CA ALA A 62 11.48 1.13 -3.73
C ALA A 62 10.86 2.13 -2.73
N VAL A 63 9.64 1.84 -2.31
CA VAL A 63 8.91 2.58 -1.28
C VAL A 63 8.59 1.61 -0.14
N GLY A 64 8.98 1.98 1.08
CA GLY A 64 8.62 1.25 2.28
C GLY A 64 7.10 1.31 2.50
N LEU A 65 6.53 0.22 2.96
CA LEU A 65 5.13 0.13 3.37
C LEU A 65 5.13 -0.28 4.84
N TYR A 66 5.05 0.71 5.73
CA TYR A 66 5.04 0.52 7.17
C TYR A 66 3.60 0.57 7.67
N CYS A 67 2.99 -0.60 7.76
CA CYS A 67 1.59 -0.75 8.14
C CYS A 67 1.38 -2.08 8.87
N SER A 68 0.44 -2.08 9.81
CA SER A 68 -0.15 -3.30 10.34
C SER A 68 -1.14 -3.88 9.32
N ASP A 69 -1.73 -5.02 9.64
CA ASP A 69 -2.91 -5.51 8.96
C ASP A 69 -4.02 -4.45 8.98
N ASP A 70 -4.52 -4.13 7.78
CA ASP A 70 -5.54 -3.09 7.59
C ASP A 70 -6.30 -3.32 6.29
N LEU A 71 -7.54 -2.83 6.24
CA LEU A 71 -8.41 -2.82 5.07
C LEU A 71 -7.74 -2.14 3.85
N LEU A 72 -6.87 -1.16 4.07
CA LEU A 72 -6.24 -0.35 3.04
C LEU A 72 -4.98 -0.97 2.42
N VAL A 73 -4.38 -1.99 3.04
CA VAL A 73 -3.09 -2.57 2.60
C VAL A 73 -3.08 -2.96 1.11
N PRO A 74 -4.11 -3.63 0.56
CA PRO A 74 -4.13 -3.96 -0.87
C PRO A 74 -4.09 -2.72 -1.77
N ALA A 75 -4.80 -1.66 -1.40
CA ALA A 75 -4.80 -0.41 -2.16
C ALA A 75 -3.43 0.27 -2.11
N TRP A 76 -2.75 0.25 -0.96
CA TRP A 76 -1.42 0.86 -0.83
C TRP A 76 -0.34 0.14 -1.64
N ILE A 77 -0.37 -1.19 -1.62
CA ILE A 77 0.52 -2.01 -2.47
C ILE A 77 0.30 -1.63 -3.94
N LEU A 78 -0.95 -1.59 -4.39
CA LEU A 78 -1.28 -1.26 -5.78
C LEU A 78 -0.86 0.17 -6.14
N GLY A 79 -1.06 1.15 -5.25
CA GLY A 79 -0.65 2.53 -5.49
C GLY A 79 0.86 2.68 -5.64
N ILE A 80 1.65 1.99 -4.82
CA ILE A 80 3.12 1.95 -4.97
C ILE A 80 3.51 1.34 -6.32
N LEU A 81 2.91 0.20 -6.69
CA LEU A 81 3.19 -0.46 -7.97
C LEU A 81 2.81 0.40 -9.18
N GLN A 82 1.69 1.11 -9.12
CA GLN A 82 1.26 2.06 -10.17
C GLN A 82 2.23 3.24 -10.32
N SER A 83 2.90 3.64 -9.23
CA SER A 83 3.96 4.67 -9.29
C SER A 83 5.28 4.16 -9.93
N SER A 84 5.30 2.93 -10.44
CA SER A 84 6.48 2.25 -10.99
C SER A 84 7.59 2.05 -9.97
N ALA A 85 7.20 1.77 -8.72
CA ALA A 85 8.10 1.44 -7.62
C ALA A 85 7.79 0.05 -7.05
N ALA A 86 8.81 -0.61 -6.52
CA ALA A 86 8.61 -1.81 -5.71
C ALA A 86 8.13 -1.41 -4.30
N TYR A 87 7.19 -2.15 -3.73
CA TYR A 87 6.87 -1.99 -2.31
C TYR A 87 7.81 -2.86 -1.47
N VAL A 88 8.18 -2.36 -0.29
CA VAL A 88 8.97 -3.11 0.70
C VAL A 88 8.17 -3.18 1.98
N PRO A 89 7.65 -4.35 2.38
CA PRO A 89 6.86 -4.47 3.59
C PRO A 89 7.75 -4.24 4.82
N LEU A 90 7.31 -3.37 5.72
CA LEU A 90 7.96 -3.07 6.98
C LEU A 90 6.95 -3.29 8.10
N ASP A 91 7.20 -4.28 8.94
CA ASP A 91 6.33 -4.66 10.05
C ASP A 91 6.54 -3.70 11.24
N PRO A 92 5.50 -3.00 11.72
CA PRO A 92 5.60 -2.14 12.90
C PRO A 92 5.92 -2.87 14.20
N GLU A 93 5.61 -4.16 14.30
CA GLU A 93 5.90 -4.99 15.47
C GLU A 93 7.31 -5.60 15.42
N ALA A 94 8.00 -5.51 14.28
CA ALA A 94 9.36 -6.00 14.17
C ALA A 94 10.35 -5.13 14.98
N PRO A 95 11.38 -5.73 15.60
CA PRO A 95 12.46 -4.99 16.23
C PRO A 95 13.02 -3.91 15.31
N GLY A 96 13.14 -2.68 15.79
CA GLY A 96 13.56 -1.53 14.97
C GLY A 96 14.91 -1.72 14.25
N LEU A 97 15.83 -2.52 14.81
CA LEU A 97 17.09 -2.89 14.15
C LEU A 97 16.87 -3.73 12.87
N LEU A 98 15.87 -4.61 12.84
CA LEU A 98 15.53 -5.40 11.66
C LEU A 98 14.90 -4.51 10.59
N THR A 99 13.97 -3.65 10.99
CA THR A 99 13.35 -2.65 10.09
C THR A 99 14.41 -1.75 9.47
N ALA A 100 15.30 -1.17 10.28
CA ALA A 100 16.41 -0.34 9.80
C ALA A 100 17.34 -1.08 8.83
N ARG A 101 17.61 -2.37 9.08
CA ARG A 101 18.41 -3.21 8.18
C ARG A 101 17.74 -3.41 6.83
N VAL A 102 16.44 -3.69 6.81
CA VAL A 102 15.65 -3.83 5.55
C VAL A 102 15.66 -2.51 4.78
N MET A 103 15.38 -1.40 5.46
CA MET A 103 15.39 -0.06 4.84
C MET A 103 16.73 0.25 4.19
N SER A 104 17.84 -0.06 4.87
CA SER A 104 19.20 0.13 4.36
C SER A 104 19.49 -0.76 3.15
N GLN A 105 19.17 -2.05 3.21
CA GLN A 105 19.42 -3.00 2.11
C GLN A 105 18.60 -2.69 0.86
N CYS A 106 17.38 -2.18 1.02
CA CYS A 106 16.50 -1.79 -0.08
C CYS A 106 16.77 -0.36 -0.60
N GLY A 107 17.68 0.39 0.04
CA GLY A 107 17.97 1.79 -0.32
C GLY A 107 16.74 2.69 -0.22
N LEU A 108 15.88 2.46 0.78
CA LEU A 108 14.62 3.18 0.93
C LEU A 108 14.86 4.67 1.21
N LYS A 109 14.23 5.51 0.40
CA LYS A 109 14.18 6.97 0.59
C LYS A 109 12.83 7.45 1.10
N TYR A 110 11.78 6.69 0.83
CA TYR A 110 10.41 7.02 1.14
C TYR A 110 9.73 5.82 1.80
N CYS A 111 8.82 6.12 2.71
CA CYS A 111 8.00 5.14 3.40
C CYS A 111 6.56 5.66 3.47
N ALA A 112 5.62 4.88 2.95
CA ALA A 112 4.21 5.06 3.22
C ALA A 112 3.91 4.47 4.60
N VAL A 113 3.32 5.29 5.48
CA VAL A 113 3.03 4.95 6.87
C VAL A 113 1.55 5.18 7.12
N ASN A 114 0.92 4.26 7.86
CA ASN A 114 -0.39 4.56 8.44
C ASN A 114 -0.23 5.66 9.49
N ARG A 115 -1.04 6.72 9.40
CA ARG A 115 -0.98 7.87 10.29
C ARG A 115 -1.12 7.44 11.75
N ASP A 116 -1.96 6.45 12.02
CA ASP A 116 -2.22 5.96 13.38
C ASP A 116 -1.00 5.27 14.01
N LEU A 117 -0.03 4.86 13.19
CA LEU A 117 1.24 4.28 13.64
C LEU A 117 2.33 5.32 13.88
N VAL A 118 2.10 6.59 13.51
CA VAL A 118 3.07 7.67 13.74
C VAL A 118 2.65 8.45 14.98
N GLN A 119 3.26 8.15 16.12
CA GLN A 119 3.30 9.08 17.24
C GLN A 119 4.20 10.26 16.86
N VAL A 120 3.64 11.28 16.23
CA VAL A 120 4.35 12.55 16.06
C VAL A 120 4.33 13.26 17.41
N GLU A 121 5.33 13.03 18.26
CA GLU A 121 5.69 14.04 19.26
C GLU A 121 6.26 15.24 18.48
N LEU A 122 5.42 16.25 18.26
CA LEU A 122 5.87 17.57 17.86
C LEU A 122 6.70 18.12 19.04
N VAL A 123 8.02 18.09 18.91
CA VAL A 123 8.94 18.88 19.75
C VAL A 123 8.97 20.32 19.25
#